data_AF-G9K9X7-F1
#
_entry.id   AF-G9K9X7-F1
#
_cell.length_a   1.000
_cell.length_b   1.000
_cell.length_c   1.000
_cell.angle_alpha   90.00
_cell.angle_beta   90.00
_cell.angle_gamma   90.00
#
_symmetry.space_group_name_H-M   'P 1'
#
loop_
_entity.id
_entity.type
_entity.pdbx_description
1 polymer ?
#
loop_
_entity_poly.entity_id
_entity_poly.type
_entity_poly.pdbx_seq_one_letter_code
_entity_poly.pdbx_strand_id
1 'polypeptide(L)'
;KDEIERKGSILVDFKELIEDNEMADLIPNIANELRDTPEETLACMGLAIHQVLTRDLERHAAELQAQEGLSKDGETIVNVPHIHARVYNYEPLTQLKNV
;
A
#
# COMPACT_ATOMS: atom_id res chain seq x y z
N LYS A 1 -1.18 2.97 11.80
CA LYS A 1 0.27 2.68 11.83
C LYS A 1 0.56 1.29 12.43
N ASP A 2 -0.03 0.94 13.58
CA ASP A 2 0.14 -0.38 14.23
C ASP A 2 -0.19 -1.62 13.36
N GLU A 3 -1.14 -1.54 12.43
CA GLU A 3 -1.54 -2.73 11.65
C GLU A 3 -0.48 -3.16 10.62
N ILE A 4 0.23 -2.20 10.00
CA ILE A 4 1.27 -2.51 9.02
C ILE A 4 2.49 -3.10 9.73
N GLU A 5 2.88 -2.52 10.87
CA GLU A 5 4.03 -2.98 11.66
C GLU A 5 3.81 -4.36 12.30
N ARG A 6 2.56 -4.72 12.69
CA ARG A 6 2.26 -6.04 13.27
C ARG A 6 1.83 -7.12 12.29
N LYS A 7 1.11 -6.77 11.23
CA LYS A 7 0.48 -7.76 10.32
C LYS A 7 1.14 -7.82 8.94
N GLY A 8 2.00 -6.86 8.59
CA GLY A 8 2.58 -6.78 7.25
C GLY A 8 1.53 -6.59 6.16
N SER A 9 0.36 -6.04 6.50
CA SER A 9 -0.73 -5.86 5.56
C SER A 9 -1.53 -4.58 5.80
N ILE A 10 -2.03 -3.99 4.72
CA ILE A 10 -3.05 -2.94 4.75
C ILE A 10 -4.43 -3.54 4.48
N LEU A 11 -5.44 -3.01 5.16
CA LEU A 11 -6.84 -3.27 4.85
C LEU A 11 -7.36 -2.14 3.97
N VAL A 12 -8.08 -2.50 2.91
CA VAL A 12 -8.68 -1.55 1.99
C VAL A 12 -10.16 -1.88 1.84
N ASP A 13 -11.02 -0.93 2.16
CA ASP A 13 -12.45 -1.07 1.90
C ASP A 13 -12.70 -0.86 0.40
N PHE A 14 -13.27 -1.86 -0.26
CA PHE A 14 -13.57 -1.77 -1.68
C PHE A 14 -14.56 -0.65 -2.00
N LYS A 15 -15.58 -0.45 -1.14
CA LYS A 15 -16.63 0.56 -1.38
C LYS A 15 -16.06 1.97 -1.25
N GLU A 16 -15.27 2.21 -0.21
CA GLU A 16 -14.59 3.49 -0.02
C GLU A 16 -13.64 3.78 -1.19
N LEU A 17 -12.88 2.77 -1.65
CA LEU A 17 -11.93 2.93 -2.75
C LEU A 17 -12.59 3.34 -4.07
N ILE A 18 -13.78 2.81 -4.38
CA ILE A 18 -14.49 3.13 -5.64
C ILE A 18 -15.35 4.41 -5.55
N GLU A 19 -15.73 4.83 -4.33
CA GLU A 19 -16.50 6.04 -4.08
C GLU A 19 -15.62 7.29 -3.92
N ASP A 20 -14.31 7.10 -3.75
CA ASP A 20 -13.35 8.20 -3.65
C ASP A 20 -13.14 8.88 -5.02
N ASN A 21 -13.48 10.16 -5.09
CA ASN A 21 -13.43 10.92 -6.35
C ASN A 21 -11.99 11.14 -6.84
N GLU A 22 -11.02 11.33 -5.95
CA GLU A 22 -9.62 11.54 -6.34
C GLU A 22 -9.04 10.25 -6.94
N MET A 23 -9.37 9.10 -6.34
CA MET A 23 -9.01 7.79 -6.85
C MET A 23 -9.73 7.47 -8.16
N ALA A 24 -11.00 7.83 -8.30
CA ALA A 24 -11.75 7.64 -9.54
C ALA A 24 -11.18 8.48 -10.70
N ASP A 25 -10.63 9.66 -10.42
CA ASP A 25 -9.97 10.50 -11.43
C ASP A 25 -8.59 9.96 -11.82
N LEU A 26 -7.81 9.46 -10.86
CA LEU A 26 -6.47 8.93 -11.09
C LEU A 26 -6.46 7.52 -11.69
N ILE A 27 -7.36 6.67 -11.21
CA ILE A 27 -7.46 5.24 -11.58
C ILE A 27 -8.95 4.90 -11.82
N PRO A 28 -9.55 5.39 -12.92
CA PRO A 28 -10.99 5.26 -13.18
C PRO A 28 -11.48 3.81 -13.29
N ASN A 29 -10.58 2.87 -13.58
CA ASN A 29 -10.91 1.46 -13.78
C ASN A 29 -10.48 0.56 -12.61
N ILE A 30 -10.16 1.10 -11.44
CA ILE A 30 -9.64 0.30 -10.31
C ILE A 30 -10.56 -0.87 -9.92
N ALA A 31 -11.89 -0.69 -10.05
CA ALA A 31 -12.87 -1.75 -9.80
C ALA A 31 -12.77 -2.91 -10.80
N ASN A 32 -12.47 -2.61 -12.07
CA ASN A 32 -12.28 -3.61 -13.11
C ASN A 32 -10.92 -4.29 -12.95
N GLU A 33 -9.86 -3.54 -12.66
CA GLU A 33 -8.52 -4.09 -12.39
C GLU A 33 -8.54 -5.05 -11.19
N LEU A 34 -9.20 -4.68 -10.08
CA LEU A 34 -9.38 -5.56 -8.93
C LEU A 34 -10.18 -6.84 -9.24
N ARG A 35 -11.04 -6.82 -10.27
CA ARG A 35 -11.82 -7.99 -10.71
C ARG A 35 -11.02 -8.87 -11.66
N ASP A 36 -10.39 -8.25 -12.65
CA ASP A 36 -9.83 -8.92 -13.83
C ASP A 36 -8.36 -9.34 -13.58
N THR A 37 -7.61 -8.54 -12.81
CA THR A 37 -6.20 -8.74 -12.48
C THR A 37 -5.94 -8.52 -10.97
N PRO A 38 -6.61 -9.27 -10.07
CA PRO A 38 -6.54 -9.04 -8.63
C PRO A 38 -5.12 -9.19 -8.06
N GLU A 39 -4.34 -10.16 -8.54
CA GLU A 39 -2.99 -10.43 -8.03
C GLU A 39 -2.03 -9.27 -8.30
N GLU A 40 -1.98 -8.77 -9.53
CA GLU A 40 -1.15 -7.63 -9.92
C GLU A 40 -1.62 -6.34 -9.25
N THR A 41 -2.94 -6.12 -9.21
CA THR A 41 -3.51 -4.92 -8.60
C THR A 41 -3.20 -4.85 -7.10
N LEU A 42 -3.38 -5.95 -6.37
CA LEU A 42 -3.06 -6.02 -4.94
C LEU A 42 -1.54 -5.90 -4.68
N ALA A 43 -0.71 -6.47 -5.54
CA ALA A 43 0.75 -6.33 -5.44
C ALA A 43 1.19 -4.86 -5.65
N CYS A 44 0.61 -4.17 -6.63
CA CYS A 44 0.85 -2.75 -6.87
C CYS A 44 0.43 -1.87 -5.68
N MET A 45 -0.72 -2.17 -5.06
CA MET A 45 -1.15 -1.46 -3.85
C MET A 45 -0.18 -1.67 -2.67
N GLY A 46 0.25 -2.92 -2.45
CA GLY A 46 1.25 -3.24 -1.42
C GLY A 46 2.58 -2.50 -1.66
N LEU A 47 3.04 -2.47 -2.92
CA LEU A 47 4.25 -1.75 -3.33
C LEU A 47 4.13 -0.24 -3.13
N ALA A 48 2.99 0.37 -3.46
CA ALA A 48 2.78 1.80 -3.27
C ALA A 48 2.93 2.20 -1.79
N ILE A 49 2.34 1.42 -0.88
CA ILE A 49 2.50 1.66 0.57
C ILE A 49 3.95 1.42 1.02
N HIS A 50 4.60 0.38 0.50
CA HIS A 50 6.00 0.11 0.80
C HIS A 50 6.88 1.31 0.43
N GLN A 51 6.69 1.88 -0.75
CA GLN A 51 7.43 3.03 -1.24
C GLN A 51 7.19 4.28 -0.39
N VAL A 52 5.94 4.55 0.00
CA VAL A 52 5.59 5.68 0.88
C VAL A 52 6.28 5.53 2.24
N LEU A 53 6.20 4.35 2.85
CA LEU A 53 6.83 4.09 4.14
C LEU A 53 8.37 4.14 4.07
N THR A 54 8.94 3.61 2.98
CA THR A 54 10.38 3.67 2.73
C THR A 54 10.84 5.12 2.73
N ARG A 55 10.23 5.98 1.90
CA ARG A 55 10.60 7.40 1.81
C ARG A 55 10.44 8.15 3.14
N ASP A 56 9.38 7.84 3.88
CA ASP A 56 9.14 8.45 5.19
C ASP A 56 10.21 8.06 6.21
N LEU A 57 10.61 6.78 6.23
CA LEU A 57 11.66 6.28 7.12
C LEU A 57 13.05 6.79 6.72
N GLU A 58 13.36 6.84 5.42
CA GLU A 58 14.61 7.40 4.90
C GLU A 58 14.77 8.86 5.31
N ARG A 59 13.69 9.66 5.18
CA ARG A 59 13.66 11.06 5.61
C ARG A 59 13.97 11.19 7.10
N HIS A 60 13.28 10.44 7.96
CA HIS A 60 13.53 10.50 9.40
C HIS A 60 14.94 10.04 9.79
N ALA A 61 15.45 9.00 9.14
CA ALA A 61 16.80 8.51 9.40
C ALA A 61 17.88 9.53 8.97
N ALA A 62 17.67 10.24 7.85
CA ALA A 62 18.55 11.33 7.43
C ALA A 62 18.52 12.53 8.41
N GLU A 63 17.35 12.85 8.98
CA GLU A 63 17.21 13.88 10.01
C GLU A 63 17.94 13.51 11.31
N LEU A 64 17.91 12.22 11.70
CA LEU A 64 18.63 11.71 12.87
C LEU A 64 20.15 11.73 12.66
N GLN A 65 20.63 11.27 11.50
CA GLN A 65 22.06 11.31 11.17
C GLN A 65 22.63 12.75 11.20
N ALA A 66 21.85 13.72 10.72
CA ALA A 66 22.24 15.13 10.75
C ALA A 66 22.34 15.68 12.18
N GLN A 67 21.47 15.23 13.10
CA GLN A 67 21.52 15.60 14.51
C GLN A 67 22.72 14.96 15.24
N GLU A 68 23.05 13.73 14.88
CA GLU A 68 24.17 12.98 15.47
C GLU A 68 25.54 13.34 14.87
N GLY A 69 25.57 14.21 13.86
CA GLY A 69 26.80 14.66 13.19
C GLY A 69 27.50 13.55 12.39
N LEU A 70 26.76 12.50 12.02
CA LEU A 70 27.28 11.38 11.23
C LEU A 70 27.46 11.81 9.76
N SER A 71 28.50 11.31 9.10
CA SER A 71 28.73 11.55 7.67
C SER A 71 27.62 10.89 6.84
N LYS A 72 27.11 11.62 5.83
CA LYS A 72 26.17 11.08 4.83
C LYS A 72 26.92 10.26 3.79
N ASP A 73 27.47 9.13 4.20
CA ASP A 73 28.14 8.21 3.29
C ASP A 73 27.11 7.32 2.58
N GLY A 74 26.38 7.89 1.62
CA GLY A 74 25.44 7.18 0.74
C GLY A 74 23.95 7.43 1.02
N GLU A 75 23.10 6.72 0.28
CA GLU A 75 21.65 6.72 0.52
C GLU A 75 21.33 6.01 1.84
N THR A 76 20.46 6.62 2.65
CA THR A 76 20.05 6.06 3.94
C THR A 76 19.19 4.83 3.71
N ILE A 77 19.73 3.62 3.90
CA ILE A 77 19.00 2.37 3.66
C ILE A 77 18.12 2.05 4.87
N VAL A 78 16.81 1.91 4.64
CA VAL A 78 15.84 1.48 5.65
C VAL A 78 15.26 0.11 5.29
N ASN A 79 15.04 -0.73 6.29
CA ASN A 79 14.44 -2.05 6.08
C ASN A 79 12.92 -1.95 6.28
N VAL A 80 12.16 -2.03 5.19
CA VAL A 80 10.70 -2.05 5.22
C VAL A 80 10.22 -3.45 4.83
N PRO A 81 9.37 -4.09 5.66
CA PRO A 81 8.88 -5.44 5.37
C PRO A 81 8.02 -5.46 4.11
N HIS A 82 7.86 -6.64 3.52
CA HIS A 82 6.89 -6.83 2.45
C HIS A 82 5.46 -6.53 2.95
N ILE A 83 4.69 -5.79 2.15
CA ILE A 83 3.35 -5.31 2.53
C ILE A 83 2.32 -5.94 1.61
N HIS A 84 1.37 -6.65 2.20
CA HIS A 84 0.22 -7.20 1.51
C HIS A 84 -0.96 -6.24 1.52
N ALA A 85 -1.61 -6.01 0.39
CA ALA A 85 -2.92 -5.38 0.37
C ALA A 85 -4.03 -6.42 0.57
N ARG A 86 -5.02 -6.10 1.40
CA ARG A 86 -6.18 -6.94 1.67
C ARG A 86 -7.45 -6.12 1.46
N VAL A 87 -8.14 -6.43 0.38
CA VAL A 87 -9.42 -5.79 0.06
C VAL A 87 -10.56 -6.54 0.74
N TYR A 88 -11.48 -5.81 1.36
CA TYR A 88 -12.72 -6.35 1.93
C TYR A 88 -13.93 -5.55 1.43
N ASN A 89 -15.15 -6.02 1.73
CA ASN A 89 -16.40 -5.42 1.25
C ASN A 89 -16.57 -5.40 -0.29
N TYR A 90 -15.92 -6.33 -1.01
CA TYR A 90 -16.12 -6.50 -2.45
C TYR A 90 -17.54 -7.00 -2.77
N GLU A 91 -18.26 -6.27 -3.62
CA GLU A 91 -19.58 -6.65 -4.16
C GLU A 91 -19.59 -6.45 -5.69
N PRO A 92 -20.15 -7.39 -6.48
CA PRO A 92 -21.03 -8.49 -6.09
C PRO A 92 -20.31 -9.82 -5.82
N LEU A 93 -20.77 -10.56 -4.81
CA LEU A 93 -20.31 -11.91 -4.51
C LEU A 93 -21.01 -12.94 -5.41
N THR A 94 -20.23 -13.68 -6.21
CA THR A 94 -20.74 -14.84 -6.94
C THR A 94 -21.17 -15.91 -5.94
N GLN A 95 -22.44 -16.30 -5.96
CA GLN A 95 -22.93 -17.39 -5.11
C GLN A 95 -22.17 -18.68 -5.47
N LEU A 96 -21.77 -19.46 -4.46
CA LEU A 96 -20.99 -20.69 -4.65
C LEU A 96 -21.63 -21.67 -5.66
N LYS A 97 -22.96 -21.71 -5.74
CA LYS A 97 -23.70 -22.56 -6.70
C LYS A 97 -23.50 -22.15 -8.18
N ASN A 98 -22.98 -20.95 -8.41
CA ASN A 98 -22.73 -20.35 -9.72
C ASN A 98 -21.23 -20.22 -10.03
N VAL A 99 -20.37 -20.83 -9.21
CA VAL A 99 -18.91 -20.93 -9.43
C VAL A 99 -18.60 -22.23 -10.16
#